data_AF-A0A7I7QHM3-F1
#
_entry.id   AF-A0A7I7QHM3-F1
#
_cell.length_a   1.000
_cell.length_b   1.000
_cell.length_c   1.000
_cell.angle_alpha   90.00
_cell.angle_beta   90.00
_cell.angle_gamma   90.00
#
_symmetry.space_group_name_H-M   'P 1'
#
loop_
_entity.id
_entity.type
_entity.pdbx_description
1 polymer ?
#
loop_
_entity_poly.entity_id
_entity_poly.type
_entity_poly.pdbx_seq_one_letter_code
_entity_poly.pdbx_strand_id
1 'polypeptide(L)'
;MFSEVGYEGATFSTIAHRANLTRPALNYHFKSKRELYRAVVDHTDALVVAVGIQRGREAATLFGQLMAFVHVAAQVDAEDRSAAAFLVTSLLPCHRPQHNGDTEHDATKHTRSFVQWAVNGAVERGELRTDIEAPLLVESLLAITWGMIFYIVFLSSNTELDLITDRFTNLMTGIMPI
;
A
#
# COMPACT_ATOMS: atom_id res chain seq x y z
N MET A 1 -14.98 5.98 6.62
CA MET A 1 -15.65 5.16 7.67
C MET A 1 -14.75 4.08 8.24
N PHE A 2 -14.38 3.03 7.49
CA PHE A 2 -13.52 1.98 8.06
C PHE A 2 -12.12 2.49 8.43
N SER A 3 -11.54 3.40 7.65
CA SER A 3 -10.28 4.09 8.01
C SER A 3 -10.40 5.03 9.20
N GLU A 4 -11.58 5.59 9.46
CA GLU A 4 -11.81 6.57 10.53
C GLU A 4 -12.06 5.91 11.90
N VAL A 5 -12.87 4.85 11.93
CA VAL A 5 -13.33 4.22 13.20
C VAL A 5 -12.98 2.73 13.31
N GLY A 6 -12.18 2.23 12.36
CA GLY A 6 -11.79 0.82 12.28
C GLY A 6 -12.93 -0.10 11.85
N TYR A 7 -12.60 -1.40 11.70
CA TYR A 7 -13.61 -2.42 11.40
C TYR A 7 -14.70 -2.43 12.47
N GLU A 8 -14.37 -2.58 13.75
CA GLU A 8 -15.37 -2.73 14.82
C GLU A 8 -16.31 -1.53 14.96
N GLY A 9 -15.79 -0.30 14.94
CA GLY A 9 -16.58 0.92 15.10
C GLY A 9 -17.52 1.24 13.94
N ALA A 10 -17.25 0.72 12.74
CA ALA A 10 -18.06 1.01 11.55
C ALA A 10 -19.32 0.14 11.51
N THR A 11 -20.49 0.67 11.89
CA THR A 11 -21.76 -0.08 11.75
C THR A 11 -22.38 0.13 10.37
N PHE A 12 -23.13 -0.86 9.88
CA PHE A 12 -23.91 -0.75 8.63
C PHE A 12 -24.85 0.46 8.62
N SER A 13 -25.43 0.79 9.78
CA SER A 13 -26.31 1.96 9.90
C SER A 13 -25.53 3.26 9.73
N THR A 14 -24.36 3.37 10.36
CA THR A 14 -23.50 4.56 10.26
C THR A 14 -22.93 4.72 8.85
N ILE A 15 -22.54 3.61 8.20
CA ILE A 15 -22.06 3.60 6.81
C ILE A 15 -23.18 4.00 5.84
N ALA A 16 -24.36 3.38 5.95
CA ALA A 16 -25.50 3.71 5.10
C ALA A 16 -25.89 5.20 5.23
N HIS A 17 -25.98 5.69 6.47
CA HIS A 17 -26.27 7.09 6.75
C HIS A 17 -25.25 8.03 6.09
N ARG A 18 -23.94 7.74 6.22
CA ARG A 18 -22.91 8.59 5.62
C ARG A 18 -22.90 8.52 4.09
N ALA A 19 -23.24 7.36 3.52
CA ALA A 19 -23.40 7.19 2.07
C ALA A 19 -24.71 7.78 1.51
N ASN A 20 -25.53 8.40 2.36
CA ASN A 20 -26.88 8.86 2.02
C ASN A 20 -27.76 7.73 1.43
N LEU A 21 -27.55 6.50 1.92
CA LEU A 21 -28.29 5.30 1.55
C LEU A 21 -29.18 4.84 2.70
N THR A 22 -30.26 4.15 2.36
CA THR A 22 -31.05 3.43 3.36
C THR A 22 -30.36 2.10 3.70
N ARG A 23 -30.59 1.59 4.91
CA ARG A 23 -30.07 0.28 5.32
C ARG A 23 -30.52 -0.87 4.40
N PRO A 24 -31.78 -0.92 3.91
CA PRO A 24 -32.18 -1.89 2.89
C PRO A 24 -31.39 -1.78 1.58
N ALA A 25 -31.11 -0.56 1.11
CA ALA A 25 -30.31 -0.35 -0.11
C ALA A 25 -28.87 -0.86 0.04
N LEU A 26 -28.23 -0.62 1.20
CA LEU A 26 -26.89 -1.16 1.46
C LEU A 26 -26.89 -2.70 1.57
N ASN A 27 -27.91 -3.27 2.22
CA ASN A 27 -28.09 -4.73 2.35
C ASN A 27 -28.40 -5.43 1.01
N TYR A 28 -28.92 -4.70 0.02
CA TYR A 28 -29.12 -5.22 -1.31
C TYR A 28 -27.76 -5.60 -1.95
N HIS A 29 -26.76 -4.72 -1.82
CA HIS A 29 -25.43 -4.89 -2.38
C HIS A 29 -24.50 -5.77 -1.54
N PHE A 30 -24.61 -5.72 -0.21
CA PHE A 30 -23.72 -6.46 0.68
C PHE A 30 -24.52 -7.19 1.75
N LYS A 31 -24.37 -8.51 1.84
CA LYS A 31 -25.10 -9.34 2.82
C LYS A 31 -24.53 -9.22 4.23
N SER A 32 -23.29 -8.74 4.37
CA SER A 32 -22.65 -8.58 5.68
C SER A 32 -21.60 -7.48 5.72
N LYS A 33 -21.28 -7.01 6.93
CA LYS A 33 -20.17 -6.08 7.19
C LYS A 33 -18.81 -6.60 6.74
N ARG A 34 -18.60 -7.90 6.84
CA ARG A 34 -17.40 -8.57 6.35
C ARG A 34 -17.31 -8.52 4.82
N GLU A 35 -18.41 -8.74 4.14
CA GLU A 35 -18.46 -8.69 2.66
C GLU A 35 -18.23 -7.27 2.16
N LEU A 36 -18.88 -6.27 2.76
CA LEU A 36 -18.60 -4.87 2.46
C LEU A 36 -17.13 -4.51 2.72
N TYR A 37 -16.57 -4.93 3.87
CA TYR A 37 -15.17 -4.67 4.19
C TYR A 37 -14.22 -5.27 3.14
N ARG A 38 -14.43 -6.53 2.73
CA ARG A 38 -13.65 -7.17 1.67
C ARG A 38 -13.75 -6.42 0.35
N ALA A 39 -14.96 -6.05 -0.07
CA ALA A 39 -15.16 -5.28 -1.29
C ALA A 39 -14.42 -3.93 -1.26
N VAL A 40 -14.35 -3.26 -0.09
CA VAL A 40 -13.56 -2.04 0.06
C VAL A 40 -12.05 -2.35 0.01
N VAL A 41 -11.58 -3.44 0.62
CA VAL A 41 -10.17 -3.89 0.52
C VAL A 41 -9.79 -4.16 -0.93
N ASP A 42 -10.56 -4.97 -1.65
CA ASP A 42 -10.31 -5.35 -3.04
C ASP A 42 -10.32 -4.11 -3.95
N HIS A 43 -11.25 -3.19 -3.72
CA HIS A 43 -11.32 -1.94 -4.47
C HIS A 43 -10.09 -1.06 -4.23
N THR A 44 -9.61 -0.99 -2.98
CA THR A 44 -8.47 -0.14 -2.64
C THR A 44 -7.14 -0.78 -3.07
N ASP A 45 -7.03 -2.12 -3.05
CA ASP A 45 -5.92 -2.86 -3.64
C ASP A 45 -5.79 -2.57 -5.14
N ALA A 46 -6.92 -2.58 -5.86
CA ALA A 46 -6.95 -2.25 -7.28
C ALA A 46 -6.53 -0.80 -7.57
N LEU A 47 -6.90 0.15 -6.71
CA LEU A 47 -6.58 1.57 -6.91
C LEU A 47 -5.12 1.91 -6.60
N VAL A 48 -4.52 1.27 -5.60
CA VAL A 48 -3.20 1.66 -5.10
C VAL A 48 -2.13 0.64 -5.47
N VAL A 49 -2.33 -0.63 -5.10
CA VAL A 49 -1.30 -1.66 -5.25
C VAL A 49 -1.17 -2.07 -6.71
N ALA A 50 -2.27 -2.36 -7.40
CA ALA A 50 -2.21 -2.76 -8.81
C ALA A 50 -1.66 -1.64 -9.71
N VAL A 51 -2.12 -0.40 -9.49
CA VAL A 51 -1.61 0.78 -10.21
C VAL A 51 -0.14 1.04 -9.86
N GLY A 52 0.23 0.96 -8.58
CA GLY A 52 1.61 1.09 -8.11
C GLY A 52 2.54 0.07 -8.74
N ILE A 53 2.13 -1.20 -8.82
CA ILE A 53 2.90 -2.27 -9.48
C ILE A 53 3.06 -1.97 -10.97
N GLN A 54 2.00 -1.55 -11.64
CA GLN A 54 2.06 -1.22 -13.06
C GLN A 54 3.04 -0.09 -13.34
N ARG A 55 2.94 1.02 -12.59
CA ARG A 55 3.88 2.15 -12.67
C ARG A 55 5.31 1.74 -12.30
N GLY A 56 5.46 0.95 -11.25
CA GLY A 56 6.73 0.39 -10.82
C GLY A 56 7.42 -0.37 -11.95
N ARG A 57 6.69 -1.26 -12.64
CA ARG A 57 7.23 -2.07 -13.75
C ARG A 57 7.71 -1.27 -14.95
N GLU A 58 7.26 -0.03 -15.13
CA GLU A 58 7.70 0.87 -16.20
C GLU A 58 9.08 1.48 -15.93
N ALA A 59 9.57 1.42 -14.68
CA ALA A 59 10.87 1.96 -14.30
C ALA A 59 12.03 0.99 -14.56
N ALA A 60 13.18 1.55 -14.94
CA ALA A 60 14.35 0.78 -15.38
C ALA A 60 15.22 0.23 -14.23
N THR A 61 15.25 0.91 -13.08
CA THR A 61 16.12 0.56 -11.94
C THR A 61 15.32 0.09 -10.74
N LEU A 62 15.91 -0.73 -9.87
CA LEU A 62 15.27 -1.18 -8.62
C LEU A 62 14.73 0.00 -7.81
N PHE A 63 15.55 1.03 -7.67
CA PHE A 63 15.17 2.24 -6.95
C PHE A 63 13.98 2.93 -7.63
N GLY A 64 14.02 3.12 -8.95
CA GLY A 64 12.92 3.71 -9.71
C GLY A 64 11.62 2.91 -9.59
N GLN A 65 11.71 1.57 -9.59
CA GLN A 65 10.57 0.67 -9.44
C GLN A 65 9.88 0.86 -8.09
N LEU A 66 10.65 0.92 -7.00
CA LEU A 66 10.11 1.14 -5.65
C LEU A 66 9.56 2.55 -5.47
N MET A 67 10.27 3.57 -5.97
CA MET A 67 9.83 4.96 -5.86
C MET A 67 8.55 5.22 -6.66
N ALA A 68 8.41 4.66 -7.85
CA ALA A 68 7.18 4.76 -8.63
C ALA A 68 6.00 4.10 -7.92
N PHE A 69 6.22 2.96 -7.25
CA PHE A 69 5.19 2.32 -6.42
C PHE A 69 4.75 3.22 -5.25
N VAL A 70 5.71 3.78 -4.52
CA VAL A 70 5.43 4.68 -3.38
C VAL A 70 4.77 5.98 -3.81
N HIS A 71 5.13 6.52 -4.98
CA HIS A 71 4.53 7.74 -5.50
C HIS A 71 3.04 7.58 -5.78
N VAL A 72 2.59 6.42 -6.29
CA VAL A 72 1.16 6.14 -6.45
C VAL A 72 0.43 6.17 -5.10
N ALA A 73 1.02 5.61 -4.04
CA ALA A 73 0.43 5.68 -2.71
C ALA A 73 0.34 7.13 -2.19
N ALA A 74 1.34 7.97 -2.48
CA ALA A 74 1.32 9.39 -2.12
C ALA A 74 0.27 10.19 -2.92
N GLN A 75 0.13 9.93 -4.22
CA GLN A 75 -0.90 10.54 -5.06
C GLN A 75 -2.30 10.20 -4.57
N VAL A 76 -2.55 8.93 -4.24
CA VAL A 76 -3.84 8.50 -3.70
C VAL A 76 -4.09 9.12 -2.33
N ASP A 77 -3.09 9.33 -1.46
CA ASP A 77 -3.29 10.09 -0.21
C ASP A 77 -3.72 11.54 -0.48
N ALA A 78 -3.13 12.19 -1.47
CA ALA A 78 -3.46 13.56 -1.85
C ALA A 78 -4.89 13.69 -2.42
N GLU A 79 -5.34 12.71 -3.21
CA GLU A 79 -6.69 12.68 -3.80
C GLU A 79 -7.76 12.19 -2.82
N ASP A 80 -7.47 11.09 -2.11
CA ASP A 80 -8.33 10.45 -1.12
C ASP A 80 -7.51 9.77 -0.01
N ARG A 81 -7.09 10.60 0.97
CA ARG A 81 -6.46 10.15 2.22
C ARG A 81 -7.18 8.99 2.89
N SER A 82 -8.50 8.89 2.76
CA SER A 82 -9.27 7.83 3.42
C SER A 82 -9.03 6.45 2.82
N ALA A 83 -8.70 6.38 1.51
CA ALA A 83 -8.34 5.16 0.80
C ALA A 83 -6.93 4.69 1.17
N ALA A 84 -5.94 5.59 1.14
CA ALA A 84 -4.57 5.26 1.53
C ALA A 84 -4.48 4.85 3.02
N ALA A 85 -5.17 5.57 3.91
CA ALA A 85 -5.31 5.23 5.33
C ALA A 85 -5.99 3.88 5.54
N PHE A 86 -6.98 3.55 4.71
CA PHE A 86 -7.67 2.28 4.79
C PHE A 86 -6.76 1.10 4.45
N LEU A 87 -5.92 1.19 3.41
CA LEU A 87 -4.97 0.11 3.11
C LEU A 87 -4.03 -0.14 4.27
N VAL A 88 -3.36 0.88 4.78
CA VAL A 88 -2.41 0.73 5.89
C VAL A 88 -3.11 0.19 7.14
N THR A 89 -4.29 0.70 7.49
CA THR A 89 -5.03 0.24 8.67
C THR A 89 -5.64 -1.15 8.49
N SER A 90 -5.92 -1.58 7.26
CA SER A 90 -6.37 -2.94 6.95
C SER A 90 -5.26 -3.97 7.14
N LEU A 91 -3.99 -3.54 7.09
CA LEU A 91 -2.80 -4.36 7.25
C LEU A 91 -2.33 -4.47 8.72
N LEU A 92 -2.68 -3.53 9.59
CA LEU A 92 -2.33 -3.55 11.02
C LEU A 92 -2.95 -4.70 11.87
N PRO A 93 -4.11 -5.29 11.53
CA PRO A 93 -4.67 -6.43 12.26
C PRO A 93 -3.81 -7.70 12.18
N CYS A 94 -2.70 -7.70 11.43
CA CYS A 94 -1.76 -8.82 11.28
C CYS A 94 -1.12 -9.34 12.59
N HIS A 95 -1.35 -8.69 13.75
CA HIS A 95 -0.89 -9.18 15.05
C HIS A 95 -1.99 -9.72 15.97
N ARG A 96 -3.24 -9.84 15.51
CA ARG A 96 -4.25 -10.65 16.19
C ARG A 96 -4.54 -11.88 15.32
N PRO A 97 -4.25 -13.11 15.77
CA PRO A 97 -4.63 -14.29 15.03
C PRO A 97 -6.16 -14.36 15.00
N GLN A 98 -6.73 -13.82 13.93
CA GLN A 98 -8.16 -13.89 13.66
C GLN A 98 -8.39 -15.29 13.11
N HIS A 99 -9.11 -16.07 13.90
CA HIS A 99 -9.31 -17.50 13.79
C HIS A 99 -10.09 -17.90 12.53
N ASN A 100 -9.49 -17.79 11.32
CA ASN A 100 -9.85 -18.49 10.08
C ASN A 100 -8.91 -18.14 8.90
N GLY A 101 -7.94 -19.01 8.65
CA GLY A 101 -7.58 -19.55 7.32
C GLY A 101 -6.97 -18.66 6.22
N ASP A 102 -7.64 -17.60 5.76
CA ASP A 102 -7.48 -17.20 4.34
C ASP A 102 -7.29 -15.70 4.07
N THR A 103 -7.05 -14.86 5.08
CA THR A 103 -6.81 -13.41 4.88
C THR A 103 -5.37 -13.01 5.19
N GLU A 104 -4.41 -13.75 4.65
CA GLU A 104 -3.16 -13.10 4.28
C GLU A 104 -3.50 -12.17 3.11
N HIS A 105 -3.69 -10.89 3.42
CA HIS A 105 -4.27 -9.88 2.52
C HIS A 105 -3.55 -9.90 1.17
N ASP A 106 -4.32 -10.03 0.08
CA ASP A 106 -3.80 -10.08 -1.29
C ASP A 106 -2.86 -8.91 -1.59
N ALA A 107 -3.14 -7.72 -1.05
CA ALA A 107 -2.27 -6.55 -1.13
C ALA A 107 -0.83 -6.80 -0.65
N THR A 108 -0.65 -7.46 0.50
CA THR A 108 0.68 -7.77 1.05
C THR A 108 1.41 -8.78 0.17
N LYS A 109 0.68 -9.79 -0.31
CA LYS A 109 1.23 -10.80 -1.23
C LYS A 109 1.64 -10.17 -2.55
N HIS A 110 0.78 -9.36 -3.16
CA HIS A 110 1.04 -8.66 -4.41
C HIS A 110 2.25 -7.73 -4.29
N THR A 111 2.33 -6.95 -3.20
CA THR A 111 3.47 -6.06 -2.93
C THR A 111 4.76 -6.87 -2.73
N ARG A 112 4.73 -7.95 -1.95
CA ARG A 112 5.86 -8.87 -1.75
C ARG A 112 6.34 -9.46 -3.07
N SER A 113 5.43 -9.98 -3.89
CA SER A 113 5.77 -10.54 -5.20
C SER A 113 6.36 -9.50 -6.13
N PHE A 114 5.87 -8.25 -6.09
CA PHE A 114 6.44 -7.15 -6.85
C PHE A 114 7.87 -6.81 -6.40
N VAL A 115 8.12 -6.66 -5.09
CA VAL A 115 9.47 -6.36 -4.58
C VAL A 115 10.44 -7.51 -4.90
N GLN A 116 10.00 -8.76 -4.76
CA GLN A 116 10.80 -9.92 -5.16
C GLN A 116 11.15 -9.90 -6.66
N TRP A 117 10.18 -9.59 -7.51
CA TRP A 117 10.39 -9.45 -8.95
C TRP A 117 11.40 -8.33 -9.26
N ALA A 118 11.25 -7.17 -8.62
CA ALA A 118 12.14 -6.03 -8.80
C ALA A 118 13.58 -6.35 -8.39
N VAL A 119 13.76 -7.00 -7.23
CA VAL A 119 15.07 -7.44 -6.74
C VAL A 119 15.70 -8.46 -7.68
N ASN A 120 14.95 -9.47 -8.12
CA ASN A 120 15.49 -10.47 -9.06
C ASN A 120 15.93 -9.83 -10.37
N GLY A 121 15.13 -8.92 -10.92
CA GLY A 121 15.51 -8.17 -12.11
C GLY A 121 16.77 -7.30 -11.88
N ALA A 122 16.92 -6.72 -10.69
CA ALA A 122 18.10 -5.93 -10.34
C ALA A 122 19.37 -6.79 -10.24
N VAL A 123 19.27 -8.02 -9.74
CA VAL A 123 20.36 -9.01 -9.77
C VAL A 123 20.74 -9.33 -11.23
N GLU A 124 19.76 -9.63 -12.07
CA GLU A 124 20.00 -9.95 -13.50
C GLU A 124 20.65 -8.79 -14.27
N ARG A 125 20.28 -7.54 -13.94
CA ARG A 125 20.87 -6.33 -14.52
C ARG A 125 22.22 -5.95 -13.91
N GLY A 126 22.67 -6.64 -12.86
CA GLY A 126 23.93 -6.33 -12.17
C GLY A 126 23.89 -5.04 -11.35
N GLU A 127 22.70 -4.56 -10.97
CA GLU A 127 22.51 -3.34 -10.16
C GLU A 127 22.89 -3.54 -8.69
N LEU A 128 22.88 -4.80 -8.23
CA LEU A 128 23.12 -5.16 -6.83
C LEU A 128 24.53 -5.71 -6.65
N ARG A 129 25.16 -5.37 -5.53
CA ARG A 129 26.44 -5.97 -5.14
C ARG A 129 26.25 -7.47 -4.88
N THR A 130 27.23 -8.26 -5.30
CA THR A 130 27.19 -9.74 -5.23
C THR A 130 27.23 -10.30 -3.80
N ASP A 131 27.52 -9.48 -2.80
CA ASP A 131 27.55 -9.85 -1.37
C ASP A 131 26.19 -9.73 -0.68
N ILE A 132 25.16 -9.24 -1.37
CA ILE A 132 23.83 -9.02 -0.79
C ILE A 132 22.95 -10.26 -0.96
N GLU A 133 22.42 -10.79 0.14
CA GLU A 133 21.44 -11.87 0.12
C GLU A 133 20.07 -11.36 -0.35
N ALA A 134 19.64 -11.78 -1.54
CA ALA A 134 18.38 -11.34 -2.15
C ALA A 134 17.14 -11.53 -1.26
N PRO A 135 16.97 -12.64 -0.50
CA PRO A 135 15.82 -12.78 0.39
C PRO A 135 15.78 -11.75 1.52
N LEU A 136 16.94 -11.45 2.14
CA LEU A 136 17.04 -10.44 3.19
C LEU A 136 16.80 -9.04 2.64
N LEU A 137 17.25 -8.77 1.41
CA LEU A 137 17.00 -7.50 0.73
C LEU A 137 15.51 -7.30 0.47
N VAL A 138 14.78 -8.33 0.04
CA VAL A 138 13.32 -8.25 -0.19
C VAL A 138 12.58 -7.89 1.11
N GLU A 139 12.88 -8.57 2.22
CA GLU A 139 12.24 -8.25 3.51
C GLU A 139 12.59 -6.82 3.98
N SER A 140 13.84 -6.41 3.80
CA SER A 140 14.31 -5.06 4.17
C SER A 140 13.60 -3.98 3.34
N LEU A 141 13.50 -4.18 2.02
CA LEU A 141 12.82 -3.25 1.13
C LEU A 141 11.31 -3.22 1.37
N LEU A 142 10.69 -4.35 1.70
CA LEU A 142 9.29 -4.37 2.13
C LEU A 142 9.09 -3.58 3.42
N ALA A 143 9.93 -3.78 4.43
CA ALA A 143 9.85 -3.02 5.68
C ALA A 143 9.99 -1.51 5.45
N ILE A 144 10.94 -1.10 4.61
CA ILE A 144 11.16 0.30 4.24
C ILE A 144 9.94 0.85 3.47
N THR A 145 9.41 0.10 2.51
CA THR A 145 8.22 0.50 1.72
C THR A 145 7.02 0.70 2.62
N TRP A 146 6.74 -0.23 3.54
CA TRP A 146 5.67 -0.08 4.52
C TRP A 146 5.90 1.11 5.46
N GLY A 147 7.13 1.32 5.91
CA GLY A 147 7.49 2.48 6.72
C GLY A 147 7.24 3.81 6.01
N MET A 148 7.59 3.91 4.72
CA MET A 148 7.33 5.10 3.91
C MET A 148 5.84 5.33 3.69
N ILE A 149 5.08 4.31 3.32
CA ILE A 149 3.62 4.42 3.13
C ILE A 149 2.94 4.83 4.45
N PHE A 150 3.35 4.24 5.58
CA PHE A 150 2.86 4.65 6.89
C PHE A 150 3.17 6.12 7.19
N TYR A 151 4.41 6.54 6.95
CA TYR A 151 4.82 7.93 7.16
C TYR A 151 4.00 8.89 6.29
N ILE A 152 3.84 8.58 5.00
CA ILE A 152 3.04 9.34 4.04
C ILE A 152 1.63 9.54 4.57
N VAL A 153 0.97 8.45 4.89
CA VAL A 153 -0.47 8.44 5.14
C VAL A 153 -0.84 8.97 6.53
N PHE A 154 0.01 8.75 7.55
CA PHE A 154 -0.31 9.09 8.94
C PHE A 154 0.49 10.24 9.52
N LEU A 155 1.74 10.44 9.08
CA LEU A 155 2.66 11.37 9.72
C LEU A 155 2.96 12.60 8.85
N SER A 156 2.76 12.51 7.53
CA SER A 156 3.02 13.64 6.65
C SER A 156 1.85 14.63 6.68
N SER A 157 2.19 15.91 6.86
CA SER A 157 1.29 17.01 6.49
C SER A 157 1.42 17.23 4.98
N ASN A 158 0.31 17.49 4.28
CA ASN A 158 0.14 17.49 2.81
C ASN A 158 1.19 18.25 1.95
N THR A 159 2.16 18.95 2.56
CA THR A 159 3.16 19.79 1.89
C THR A 159 4.54 19.13 1.82
N GLU A 160 4.82 18.07 2.59
CA GLU A 160 6.20 17.59 2.77
C GLU A 160 6.60 16.40 1.89
N LEU A 161 5.65 15.64 1.32
CA LEU A 161 5.98 14.38 0.66
C LEU A 161 6.63 14.49 -0.71
N ASP A 162 6.09 15.32 -1.61
CA ASP A 162 6.75 15.53 -2.92
C ASP A 162 8.18 16.04 -2.70
N LEU A 163 8.37 16.92 -1.72
CA LEU A 163 9.70 17.42 -1.32
C LEU A 163 10.60 16.35 -0.71
N ILE A 164 10.07 15.43 0.09
CA ILE A 164 10.86 14.33 0.71
C ILE A 164 11.20 13.26 -0.34
N THR A 165 10.24 12.85 -1.18
CA THR A 165 10.41 11.88 -2.25
C THR A 165 11.39 12.40 -3.30
N ASP A 166 11.28 13.67 -3.70
CA ASP A 166 12.24 14.31 -4.62
C ASP A 166 13.62 14.45 -3.97
N ARG A 167 13.70 14.85 -2.68
CA ARG A 167 15.00 14.96 -1.99
C ARG A 167 15.66 13.61 -1.77
N PHE A 168 14.89 12.57 -1.48
CA PHE A 168 15.42 11.21 -1.30
C PHE A 168 15.94 10.66 -2.63
N THR A 169 15.21 10.87 -3.72
CA THR A 169 15.65 10.55 -5.08
C THR A 169 16.95 11.29 -5.42
N ASN A 170 17.00 12.60 -5.19
CA ASN A 170 18.18 13.43 -5.46
C ASN A 170 19.39 13.07 -4.59
N LEU A 171 19.19 12.74 -3.31
CA LEU A 171 20.23 12.25 -2.41
C LEU A 171 20.78 10.90 -2.90
N MET A 172 19.92 10.00 -3.38
CA MET A 172 20.35 8.69 -3.84
C MET A 172 21.04 8.74 -5.20
N THR A 173 20.60 9.60 -6.13
CA THR A 173 21.33 9.84 -7.38
C THR A 173 22.62 10.61 -7.18
N GLY A 174 22.73 11.45 -6.14
CA GLY A 174 23.95 12.20 -5.82
C GLY A 174 25.05 11.37 -5.12
N ILE A 175 24.71 10.18 -4.60
CA ILE A 175 25.62 9.31 -3.83
C ILE A 175 26.14 8.13 -4.67
N MET A 176 25.54 7.82 -5.82
CA MET A 176 26.07 6.79 -6.73
C MET A 176 26.95 7.41 -7.83
N PRO A 177 28.24 7.02 -7.95
CA PRO A 177 29.05 7.44 -9.09
C PRO A 177 28.57 6.70 -10.36
N ILE A 178 28.76 7.38 -11.48
CA ILE A 178 28.49 6.92 -12.86
C ILE A 178 29.24 5.62 -13.17
#